data_AF-A0A0F9GR45-F1
#
_entry.id   AF-A0A0F9GR45-F1
#
_cell.length_a   1.000
_cell.length_b   1.000
_cell.length_c   1.000
_cell.angle_alpha   90.00
_cell.angle_beta   90.00
_cell.angle_gamma   90.00
#
_symmetry.space_group_name_H-M   'P 1'
#
loop_
_entity.id
_entity.type
_entity.pdbx_description
1 polymer ?
#
loop_
_entity_poly.entity_id
_entity_poly.type
_entity_poly.pdbx_seq_one_letter_code
_entity_poly.pdbx_strand_id
1 'polypeptide(L)'
;DVEVVGGGKVVHVEDVAQAIDLAIDNKEASGKVYNLVDFYVDNMTIAKMARELSVSKSNINGTPKQPVNTIDNTQSKTLGVHYVGTKGLRRYIQELVKLI
;
A
#
# COMPACT_ATOMS: atom_id res chain seq x y z
N ASP A 1 -7.02 -6.99 23.35
CA ASP A 1 -7.83 -6.15 22.44
C ASP A 1 -6.94 -5.14 21.74
N VAL A 2 -7.28 -4.80 20.49
CA VAL A 2 -6.54 -3.84 19.66
C VAL A 2 -7.53 -2.76 19.23
N GLU A 3 -7.29 -1.52 19.65
CA GLU A 3 -8.01 -0.34 19.17
C GLU A 3 -7.27 0.23 17.96
N VAL A 4 -7.98 0.43 16.85
CA VAL A 4 -7.38 0.98 15.64
C VAL A 4 -8.08 2.23 15.17
N VAL A 5 -7.27 3.24 14.86
CA VAL A 5 -7.72 4.51 14.28
C VAL A 5 -6.88 4.84 13.06
N GLY A 6 -7.49 5.46 12.06
CA GLY A 6 -6.79 5.97 10.90
C GLY A 6 -6.67 4.99 9.73
N GLY A 7 -5.67 5.26 8.90
CA GLY A 7 -5.47 4.65 7.59
C GLY A 7 -4.56 5.53 6.77
N GLY A 8 -4.20 5.06 5.58
CA GLY A 8 -3.21 5.73 4.76
C GLY A 8 -3.30 5.39 3.28
N LYS A 9 -2.44 6.10 2.54
CA LYS A 9 -2.11 5.79 1.16
C LYS A 9 -0.95 4.82 1.19
N VAL A 10 -1.02 3.75 0.42
CA VAL A 10 -0.02 2.68 0.42
C VAL A 10 0.55 2.54 -0.97
N VAL A 11 1.85 2.24 -1.04
CA VAL A 11 2.57 1.83 -2.24
C VAL A 11 3.56 0.75 -1.83
N HIS A 12 3.75 -0.28 -2.66
CA HIS A 12 4.73 -1.31 -2.38
C HIS A 12 6.15 -0.80 -2.67
N VAL A 13 7.15 -1.27 -1.91
CA VAL A 13 8.54 -0.82 -2.11
C VAL A 13 9.08 -1.20 -3.49
N GLU A 14 8.65 -2.35 -4.04
CA GLU A 14 9.02 -2.76 -5.39
C GLU A 14 8.43 -1.83 -6.47
N ASP A 15 7.23 -1.28 -6.27
CA ASP A 15 6.63 -0.32 -7.20
C ASP A 15 7.45 0.99 -7.22
N VAL A 16 7.99 1.40 -6.06
CA VAL A 16 8.89 2.55 -5.94
C VAL A 16 10.22 2.26 -6.63
N ALA A 17 10.82 1.09 -6.40
CA ALA A 17 12.05 0.70 -7.06
C ALA A 17 11.87 0.62 -8.59
N GLN A 18 10.76 0.06 -9.05
CA GLN A 18 10.41 0.02 -10.47
C GLN A 18 10.25 1.42 -11.06
N ALA A 19 9.59 2.35 -10.36
CA ALA A 19 9.45 3.72 -10.82
C ALA A 19 10.80 4.42 -10.98
N ILE A 20 11.74 4.17 -10.06
CA ILE A 20 13.11 4.70 -10.14
C ILE A 20 13.84 4.10 -11.35
N ASP A 21 13.80 2.78 -11.51
CA ASP A 21 14.44 2.07 -12.62
C ASP A 21 13.91 2.56 -13.99
N LEU A 22 12.60 2.72 -14.12
CA LEU A 22 11.94 3.25 -15.33
C LEU A 22 12.28 4.72 -15.64
N ALA A 23 12.73 5.48 -14.63
CA ALA A 23 13.07 6.89 -14.77
C ALA A 23 14.55 7.12 -15.11
N ILE A 24 15.44 6.22 -14.72
CA ILE A 24 16.88 6.33 -15.01
C ILE A 24 17.10 6.32 -16.52
N ASP A 25 17.88 7.30 -17.01
CA ASP A 25 18.19 7.52 -18.42
C ASP A 25 16.99 7.70 -19.37
N ASN A 26 15.78 7.84 -18.81
CA ASN A 26 14.56 8.06 -19.57
C ASN A 26 14.30 9.56 -19.78
N LYS A 27 14.64 10.06 -20.98
CA LYS A 27 14.42 11.47 -21.34
C LYS A 27 12.97 11.92 -21.21
N GLU A 28 12.02 11.01 -21.44
CA GLU A 28 10.59 11.30 -21.29
C GLU A 28 10.19 11.50 -19.83
N ALA A 29 10.95 10.98 -18.86
CA ALA A 29 10.68 11.17 -17.43
C ALA A 29 11.28 12.48 -16.88
N SER A 30 12.25 13.08 -17.59
CA SER A 30 12.98 14.26 -17.11
C SER A 30 12.05 15.45 -16.82
N GLY A 31 12.13 15.98 -15.60
CA GLY A 31 11.36 17.15 -15.16
C GLY A 31 9.87 16.88 -14.88
N LYS A 32 9.40 15.63 -14.99
CA LYS A 32 8.01 15.26 -14.68
C LYS A 32 7.87 14.81 -13.22
N VAL A 33 6.66 14.94 -12.68
CA VAL A 33 6.31 14.49 -11.32
C VAL A 33 5.39 13.29 -11.40
N TYR A 34 5.73 12.24 -10.66
CA TYR A 34 5.02 10.97 -10.64
C TYR A 34 4.53 10.65 -9.24
N ASN A 35 3.21 10.68 -9.04
CA ASN A 35 2.63 10.23 -7.79
C ASN A 35 2.65 8.70 -7.73
N LEU A 36 3.17 8.14 -6.64
CA LEU A 36 3.19 6.71 -6.37
C LEU A 36 2.22 6.38 -5.25
N VAL A 37 1.03 5.92 -5.63
CA VAL A 37 -0.02 5.44 -4.72
C VAL A 37 -0.65 4.24 -5.37
N ASP A 38 -0.64 3.08 -4.72
CA ASP A 38 -1.31 1.87 -5.18
C ASP A 38 -2.80 1.92 -4.78
N PHE A 39 -3.07 1.96 -3.48
CA PHE A 39 -4.41 2.02 -2.93
C PHE A 39 -4.47 2.74 -1.57
N TYR A 40 -5.69 2.87 -1.05
CA TYR A 40 -6.00 3.42 0.27
C TYR A 40 -6.51 2.31 1.15
N VAL A 41 -6.08 2.30 2.41
CA VAL A 41 -6.52 1.28 3.37
C VAL A 41 -6.65 1.88 4.75
N ASP A 42 -7.69 1.47 5.45
CA ASP A 42 -7.91 1.78 6.85
C ASP A 42 -7.20 0.77 7.76
N ASN A 43 -6.83 1.23 8.96
CA ASN A 43 -6.10 0.37 9.91
C ASN A 43 -6.94 -0.81 10.42
N MET A 44 -8.27 -0.72 10.34
CA MET A 44 -9.17 -1.83 10.68
C MET A 44 -9.07 -2.97 9.66
N THR A 45 -8.97 -2.66 8.37
CA THR A 45 -8.70 -3.65 7.33
C THR A 45 -7.33 -4.32 7.54
N ILE A 46 -6.27 -3.56 7.82
CA ILE A 46 -4.93 -4.12 8.11
C ILE A 46 -4.98 -5.04 9.33
N ALA A 47 -5.55 -4.58 10.45
CA ALA A 47 -5.62 -5.36 11.68
C ALA A 47 -6.42 -6.66 11.51
N LYS A 48 -7.53 -6.62 10.76
CA LYS A 48 -8.31 -7.84 10.45
C LYS A 48 -7.50 -8.83 9.64
N MET A 49 -6.75 -8.36 8.65
CA MET A 49 -5.87 -9.19 7.82
C MET A 49 -4.75 -9.82 8.67
N ALA A 50 -4.11 -9.03 9.53
CA ALA A 50 -3.06 -9.51 10.43
C ALA A 50 -3.59 -10.54 11.45
N ARG A 51 -4.78 -10.32 12.02
CA ARG A 51 -5.43 -11.27 12.93
C ARG A 51 -5.73 -12.59 12.23
N GLU A 52 -6.28 -12.53 11.02
CA GLU A 52 -6.57 -13.71 10.21
C GLU A 52 -5.28 -14.51 9.93
N LEU A 53 -4.22 -13.84 9.46
CA LEU A 53 -2.96 -14.47 9.08
C LEU A 53 -2.14 -15.01 10.26
N SER A 54 -2.27 -14.40 11.45
CA SER A 54 -1.61 -14.85 12.68
C SER A 54 -2.44 -15.81 13.53
N VAL A 55 -3.66 -16.14 13.10
CA VAL A 55 -4.63 -16.95 13.87
C VAL A 55 -4.88 -16.39 15.29
N SER A 56 -4.75 -15.08 15.45
CA SER A 56 -4.92 -14.40 16.72
C SER A 56 -6.40 -14.34 17.13
N LYS A 57 -6.65 -14.41 18.44
CA LYS A 57 -7.99 -14.27 19.04
C LYS A 57 -8.29 -12.84 19.51
N SER A 58 -7.44 -11.86 19.18
CA SER A 58 -7.63 -10.46 19.57
C SER A 58 -8.94 -9.89 19.03
N ASN A 59 -9.68 -9.19 19.89
CA ASN A 59 -10.78 -8.33 19.44
C ASN A 59 -10.19 -7.07 18.78
N ILE A 60 -10.76 -6.68 17.64
CA ILE A 60 -10.36 -5.48 16.91
C ILE A 60 -11.54 -4.51 16.96
N ASN A 61 -11.30 -3.34 17.54
CA ASN A 61 -12.30 -2.28 17.73
C ASN A 61 -11.85 -0.99 17.04
N GLY A 62 -12.81 -0.11 16.74
CA GLY A 62 -12.58 1.16 16.05
C GLY A 62 -13.50 1.36 14.84
N THR A 63 -13.30 2.46 14.12
CA THR A 63 -14.14 2.86 12.98
C THR A 63 -13.33 2.83 11.68
N PRO A 64 -13.78 2.10 10.64
CA PRO A 64 -13.14 2.15 9.32
C PRO A 64 -13.07 3.58 8.78
N LYS A 65 -11.89 3.98 8.30
CA LYS A 65 -11.68 5.31 7.72
C LYS A 65 -11.82 5.26 6.21
N GLN A 66 -12.51 6.25 5.65
CA GLN A 66 -12.56 6.47 4.20
C GLN A 66 -11.57 7.57 3.79
N PRO A 67 -10.97 7.48 2.59
CA PRO A 67 -10.12 8.53 2.08
C PRO A 67 -10.94 9.80 1.81
N VAL A 68 -10.47 10.94 2.34
CA VAL A 68 -11.07 12.26 2.08
C VAL A 68 -10.56 12.84 0.76
N ASN A 69 -9.28 12.58 0.45
CA ASN A 69 -8.60 13.08 -0.74
C ASN A 69 -8.01 11.91 -1.53
N THR A 70 -8.18 11.96 -2.85
CA THR A 70 -7.57 11.03 -3.80
C THR A 70 -6.36 11.66 -4.47
N ILE A 71 -5.40 10.83 -4.89
CA ILE A 71 -4.20 11.21 -5.63
C ILE A 71 -4.27 10.49 -6.96
N ASP A 72 -4.13 11.23 -8.05
CA ASP A 72 -4.03 10.65 -9.37
C ASP A 72 -2.64 10.04 -9.60
N ASN A 73 -2.60 8.75 -9.92
CA ASN A 73 -1.40 7.98 -10.25
C ASN A 73 -1.29 7.64 -11.74
N THR A 74 -2.08 8.29 -12.60
CA THR A 74 -2.10 8.01 -14.05
C THR A 74 -0.70 8.16 -14.67
N GLN A 75 0.05 9.20 -14.30
CA GLN A 75 1.39 9.42 -14.86
C GLN A 75 2.38 8.30 -14.50
N SER A 76 2.34 7.74 -13.29
CA SER A 76 3.25 6.64 -12.91
C SER A 76 2.86 5.33 -13.58
N LYS A 77 1.55 5.10 -13.82
CA LYS A 77 1.10 3.98 -14.67
C LYS A 77 1.57 4.15 -16.12
N THR A 78 1.49 5.36 -16.68
CA THR A 78 2.02 5.67 -18.02
C THR A 78 3.53 5.49 -18.10
N LEU A 79 4.27 5.80 -17.04
CA LEU A 79 5.71 5.52 -16.94
C LEU A 79 6.01 4.01 -16.99
N GLY A 80 5.06 3.16 -16.58
CA GLY A 80 5.16 1.70 -16.63
C GLY A 80 5.06 1.01 -15.26
N VAL A 81 4.79 1.76 -14.18
CA VAL A 81 4.70 1.20 -12.83
C VAL A 81 3.47 0.28 -12.71
N HIS A 82 3.66 -0.93 -12.21
CA HIS A 82 2.61 -1.92 -12.03
C HIS A 82 2.26 -2.12 -10.56
N TYR A 83 1.08 -1.66 -10.17
CA TYR A 83 0.59 -1.76 -8.80
C TYR A 83 -0.18 -3.07 -8.56
N VAL A 84 0.24 -3.84 -7.56
CA VAL A 84 -0.33 -5.17 -7.24
C VAL A 84 -1.61 -5.09 -6.40
N GLY A 85 -1.83 -3.98 -5.71
CA GLY A 85 -3.00 -3.75 -4.89
C GLY A 85 -2.98 -4.49 -3.56
N THR A 86 -4.17 -4.76 -3.04
CA THR A 86 -4.37 -5.40 -1.73
C THR A 86 -3.79 -6.81 -1.62
N LYS A 87 -3.53 -7.47 -2.76
CA LYS A 87 -2.81 -8.76 -2.80
C LYS A 87 -1.37 -8.61 -2.31
N GLY A 88 -0.69 -7.52 -2.69
CA GLY A 88 0.67 -7.21 -2.23
C GLY A 88 0.70 -6.98 -0.73
N LEU A 89 -0.25 -6.20 -0.21
CA LEU A 89 -0.38 -5.98 1.24
C LEU A 89 -0.61 -7.27 2.02
N ARG A 90 -1.52 -8.15 1.56
CA ARG A 90 -1.77 -9.44 2.24
C ARG A 90 -0.50 -10.28 2.30
N ARG A 91 0.24 -10.36 1.20
CA ARG A 91 1.52 -11.07 1.15
C ARG A 91 2.54 -10.46 2.10
N TYR A 92 2.67 -9.13 2.11
CA TYR A 92 3.60 -8.43 3.00
C TYR A 92 3.29 -8.70 4.49
N ILE A 93 2.01 -8.60 4.89
CA ILE A 93 1.60 -8.93 6.27
C ILE A 93 1.90 -10.41 6.59
N GLN A 94 1.63 -11.32 5.65
CA GLN A 94 1.92 -12.74 5.83
C GLN A 94 3.42 -12.99 6.01
N GLU A 95 4.29 -12.29 5.29
CA GLU A 95 5.74 -12.36 5.44
C GLU A 95 6.18 -11.82 6.81
N LEU A 96 5.62 -10.69 7.27
CA LEU A 96 5.90 -10.17 8.61
C LEU A 96 5.48 -11.14 9.73
N VAL A 97 4.32 -11.78 9.61
CA VAL A 97 3.83 -12.76 10.59
C VAL A 97 4.75 -13.99 10.67
N LYS A 98 5.47 -14.35 9.61
CA LYS A 98 6.44 -15.46 9.64
C LYS A 98 7.74 -15.12 10.38
N LEU A 99 7.98 -13.85 10.68
CA LEU A 99 9.18 -13.39 11.40
C LEU A 99 9.03 -13.41 12.92
N ILE A 100 7.83 -13.70 13.43
CA ILE A 100 7.48 -13.77 14.86
C ILE A 100 7.09 -15.19 15.24
#